data_AF-A0A8S3GE99-F1
#
_entry.id   AF-A0A8S3GE99-F1
#
_cell.length_a   1.000
_cell.length_b   1.000
_cell.length_c   1.000
_cell.angle_alpha   90.00
_cell.angle_beta   90.00
_cell.angle_gamma   90.00
#
_symmetry.space_group_name_H-M   'P 1'
#
loop_
_entity.id
_entity.type
_entity.pdbx_description
1 polymer ?
#
loop_
_entity_poly.entity_id
_entity_poly.type
_entity_poly.pdbx_seq_one_letter_code
_entity_poly.pdbx_strand_id
1 'polypeptide(L)'
;FFVPSAEKILRGSSGIKDTIHWERIARAYQRNVRYAYELYNKRFITDQLNNIDLMPFELRITEINLETVAHQLELKTTGLLNEFRQIREQAYTCITLGSLRELALLKEKVDKYKRHADLSHEAILEVLAHNEDMIGMYLTDNRKRDIADHTQVELLLEACTKEMAEVRRSISDLS
;
A
#
# COMPACT_ATOMS: atom_id res chain seq x y z
N PHE A 1 5.04 16.75 11.14
CA PHE A 1 5.30 15.30 11.07
C PHE A 1 6.41 14.97 12.07
N PHE A 2 6.04 14.51 13.27
CA PHE A 2 6.97 14.22 14.36
C PHE A 2 6.82 12.74 14.71
N VAL A 3 7.84 11.93 14.42
CA VAL A 3 8.00 10.64 15.11
C VAL A 3 8.38 11.00 16.55
N PRO A 4 7.60 10.62 17.57
CA PRO A 4 8.00 10.89 18.95
C PRO A 4 9.34 10.19 19.21
N SER A 5 10.36 10.94 19.62
CA SER A 5 11.63 10.37 20.09
C SER A 5 11.35 9.27 21.11
N ALA A 6 11.99 8.11 20.93
CA ALA A 6 11.81 6.91 21.75
C ALA A 6 11.89 7.18 23.27
N GLU A 7 12.59 8.24 23.68
CA GLU A 7 12.71 8.68 25.07
C GLU A 7 11.39 9.11 25.73
N LYS A 8 10.39 9.58 24.97
CA LYS A 8 9.10 10.01 25.54
C LYS A 8 8.18 8.84 25.92
N ILE A 9 8.41 7.65 25.38
CA ILE A 9 7.53 6.47 25.58
C ILE A 9 7.81 5.80 26.95
N LEU A 10 9.00 5.99 27.52
CA LEU A 10 9.45 5.29 28.73
C LEU A 10 8.89 5.85 30.06
N ARG A 11 8.08 6.92 30.06
CA ARG A 11 7.58 7.57 31.30
C ARG A 11 6.08 7.37 31.60
N GLY A 12 5.39 6.45 30.94
CA GLY A 12 4.00 6.10 31.24
C GLY A 12 3.87 4.66 31.74
N SER A 13 3.22 4.44 32.87
CA SER A 13 3.03 3.12 33.52
C SER A 13 2.11 2.12 32.76
N SER A 14 1.95 2.30 31.44
CA SER A 14 1.27 1.36 30.52
C SER A 14 2.26 0.75 29.48
N GLY A 15 3.56 0.94 29.70
CA GLY A 15 4.60 0.99 28.66
C GLY A 15 5.01 -0.31 27.97
N ILE A 16 4.39 -1.48 28.16
CA ILE A 16 4.80 -2.70 27.43
C ILE A 16 3.95 -2.93 26.18
N LYS A 17 2.61 -2.85 26.29
CA LYS A 17 1.72 -3.05 25.14
C LYS A 17 1.82 -1.91 24.12
N ASP A 18 1.94 -0.67 24.60
CA ASP A 18 2.08 0.50 23.74
C ASP A 18 3.43 0.49 23.00
N THR A 19 4.52 0.09 23.69
CA THR A 19 5.84 -0.03 23.07
C THR A 19 5.88 -1.12 21.98
N ILE A 20 5.26 -2.28 22.22
CA ILE A 20 5.15 -3.35 21.21
C ILE A 20 4.33 -2.89 19.99
N HIS A 21 3.27 -2.09 20.21
CA HIS A 21 2.47 -1.53 19.13
C HIS A 21 3.26 -0.55 18.26
N TRP A 22 3.97 0.40 18.88
CA TRP A 22 4.80 1.38 18.17
C TRP A 22 5.99 0.73 17.46
N GLU A 23 6.62 -0.28 18.05
CA GLU A 23 7.67 -1.05 17.36
C GLU A 23 7.14 -1.74 16.10
N ARG A 24 5.94 -2.35 16.17
CA ARG A 24 5.35 -3.02 15.03
C ARG A 24 5.01 -2.03 13.91
N ILE A 25 4.50 -0.84 14.25
CA ILE A 25 4.26 0.26 13.31
C ILE A 25 5.59 0.72 12.70
N ALA A 26 6.61 0.96 13.53
CA ALA A 26 7.91 1.43 13.07
C ALA A 26 8.58 0.43 12.11
N ARG A 27 8.53 -0.87 12.41
CA ARG A 27 9.06 -1.92 11.51
C ARG A 27 8.27 -2.01 10.20
N ALA A 28 6.96 -1.84 10.23
CA ALA A 28 6.16 -1.78 9.01
C ALA A 28 6.55 -0.56 8.17
N TYR A 29 6.64 0.61 8.78
CA TYR A 29 7.07 1.84 8.13
C TYR A 29 8.48 1.74 7.53
N GLN A 30 9.46 1.21 8.29
CA GLN A 30 10.83 1.02 7.80
C GLN A 30 10.90 0.08 6.60
N ARG A 31 10.12 -1.01 6.60
CA ARG A 31 10.05 -1.92 5.44
C ARG A 31 9.49 -1.20 4.21
N ASN A 32 8.45 -0.40 4.39
CA ASN A 32 7.82 0.35 3.31
C ASN A 32 8.78 1.38 2.70
N VAL A 33 9.44 2.16 3.57
CA VAL A 33 10.43 3.17 3.14
C VAL A 33 11.60 2.50 2.44
N ARG A 34 12.08 1.35 2.95
CA ARG A 34 13.17 0.61 2.32
C ARG A 34 12.78 0.14 0.92
N TYR A 35 11.58 -0.43 0.76
CA TYR A 35 11.10 -0.90 -0.54
C TYR A 35 10.95 0.25 -1.55
N ALA A 36 10.34 1.37 -1.15
CA ALA A 36 10.24 2.56 -1.99
C ALA A 36 11.63 3.09 -2.40
N TYR A 37 12.59 3.08 -1.48
CA TYR A 37 13.97 3.50 -1.76
C TYR A 37 14.70 2.53 -2.70
N GLU A 38 14.47 1.23 -2.57
CA GLU A 38 15.00 0.21 -3.49
C GLU A 38 14.46 0.41 -4.90
N LEU A 39 13.15 0.64 -5.06
CA LEU A 39 12.52 0.97 -6.34
C LEU A 39 13.08 2.27 -6.93
N TYR A 40 13.20 3.30 -6.10
CA TYR A 40 13.79 4.57 -6.49
C TYR A 40 15.21 4.38 -7.04
N ASN A 41 16.09 3.71 -6.30
CA ASN A 41 17.45 3.48 -6.77
C ASN A 41 17.50 2.66 -8.05
N LYS A 42 16.68 1.62 -8.16
CA LYS A 42 16.62 0.79 -9.38
C LYS A 42 16.24 1.62 -10.60
N ARG A 43 15.19 2.43 -10.52
CA ARG A 43 14.67 3.19 -11.66
C ARG A 43 15.43 4.48 -11.95
N PHE A 44 15.94 5.16 -10.92
CA PHE A 44 16.59 6.46 -11.07
C PHE A 44 18.10 6.40 -11.08
N ILE A 45 18.75 5.38 -10.53
CA ILE A 45 20.22 5.26 -10.53
C ILE A 45 20.67 4.25 -11.59
N THR A 46 19.96 3.11 -11.70
CA THR A 46 20.37 2.03 -12.61
C THR A 46 19.83 2.19 -14.04
N ASP A 47 18.57 2.61 -14.21
CA ASP A 47 17.91 2.72 -15.53
C ASP A 47 18.19 4.06 -16.27
N GLN A 48 19.21 4.82 -15.85
CA GLN A 48 19.62 6.11 -16.41
C GLN A 48 20.11 6.06 -17.88
N LEU A 49 20.02 4.94 -18.59
CA LEU A 49 20.54 4.83 -19.96
C LEU A 49 19.46 4.81 -21.05
N ASN A 50 18.17 4.59 -20.74
CA ASN A 50 17.19 4.31 -21.79
C ASN A 50 15.87 5.13 -21.80
N ASN A 51 15.51 5.93 -20.79
CA ASN A 51 14.17 6.58 -20.75
C ASN A 51 14.05 7.87 -19.90
N ILE A 52 15.14 8.59 -19.63
CA ILE A 52 15.13 9.68 -18.63
C ILE A 52 14.23 10.87 -18.99
N ASP A 53 13.99 11.13 -20.29
CA ASP A 53 13.44 12.42 -20.74
C ASP A 53 11.91 12.47 -20.95
N LEU A 54 11.18 11.36 -20.76
CA LEU A 54 9.76 11.33 -21.14
C LEU A 54 8.79 11.60 -19.99
N MET A 55 9.11 11.19 -18.74
CA MET A 55 8.16 11.31 -17.62
C MET A 55 8.66 12.27 -16.51
N PRO A 56 7.86 13.27 -16.12
CA PRO A 56 8.20 14.18 -15.02
C PRO A 56 8.54 13.46 -13.71
N PHE A 57 9.34 14.12 -12.87
CA PHE A 57 9.81 13.56 -11.61
C PHE A 57 8.64 13.17 -10.68
N GLU A 58 7.68 14.05 -10.54
CA GLU A 58 6.50 13.90 -9.70
C GLU A 58 5.63 12.70 -10.10
N LEU A 59 5.51 12.41 -11.39
CA LEU A 59 4.78 11.24 -11.88
C LEU A 59 5.54 9.95 -11.58
N ARG A 60 6.87 9.93 -11.76
CA ARG A 60 7.71 8.78 -11.40
C ARG A 60 7.66 8.47 -9.90
N ILE A 61 7.68 9.50 -9.05
CA ILE A 61 7.54 9.30 -7.60
C ILE A 61 6.15 8.78 -7.26
N THR A 62 5.11 9.28 -7.93
CA THR A 62 3.73 8.80 -7.73
C THR A 62 3.60 7.34 -8.10
N GLU A 63 4.14 6.90 -9.25
CA GLU A 63 4.17 5.50 -9.66
C GLU A 63 4.83 4.61 -8.58
N ILE A 64 6.03 4.98 -8.12
CA ILE A 64 6.74 4.22 -7.08
C ILE A 64 5.93 4.14 -5.78
N ASN A 65 5.27 5.23 -5.39
CA ASN A 65 4.45 5.25 -4.19
C ASN A 65 3.23 4.34 -4.33
N LEU A 66 2.53 4.38 -5.46
CA LEU A 66 1.37 3.54 -5.73
C LEU A 66 1.75 2.05 -5.80
N GLU A 67 2.85 1.71 -6.47
CA GLU A 67 3.40 0.36 -6.50
C GLU A 67 3.82 -0.12 -5.11
N THR A 68 4.42 0.77 -4.31
CA THR A 68 4.75 0.46 -2.91
C THR A 68 3.50 0.16 -2.08
N VAL A 69 2.37 0.84 -2.34
CA VAL A 69 1.09 0.53 -1.69
C VAL A 69 0.54 -0.81 -2.18
N ALA A 70 0.55 -1.07 -3.49
CA ALA A 70 0.12 -2.34 -4.07
C ALA A 70 0.91 -3.52 -3.48
N HIS A 71 2.24 -3.42 -3.46
CA HIS A 71 3.12 -4.43 -2.88
C HIS A 71 2.83 -4.70 -1.40
N GLN A 72 2.52 -3.67 -0.61
CA GLN A 72 2.11 -3.85 0.79
C GLN A 72 0.77 -4.58 0.91
N LEU A 73 -0.17 -4.28 0.02
CA LEU A 73 -1.44 -4.98 -0.08
C LEU A 73 -1.21 -6.46 -0.38
N GLU A 74 -0.33 -6.80 -1.31
CA GLU A 74 0.04 -8.19 -1.60
C GLU A 74 0.71 -8.90 -0.42
N LEU A 75 1.70 -8.28 0.21
CA LEU A 75 2.43 -8.88 1.34
C LEU A 75 1.52 -9.20 2.53
N LYS A 76 0.53 -8.33 2.82
CA LYS A 76 -0.42 -8.64 3.88
C LYS A 76 -1.44 -9.69 3.45
N THR A 77 -1.85 -9.70 2.19
CA THR A 77 -2.75 -10.73 1.63
C THR A 77 -2.12 -12.11 1.73
N THR A 78 -0.87 -12.25 1.31
CA THR A 78 -0.09 -13.49 1.47
C THR A 78 0.11 -13.88 2.95
N GLY A 79 0.31 -12.90 3.84
CA GLY A 79 0.32 -13.13 5.29
C GLY A 79 -1.00 -13.70 5.82
N LEU A 80 -2.14 -13.12 5.42
CA LEU A 80 -3.48 -13.58 5.82
C LEU A 80 -3.80 -14.97 5.24
N LEU A 81 -3.38 -15.27 4.01
CA LEU A 81 -3.47 -16.60 3.40
C LEU A 81 -2.73 -17.65 4.23
N ASN A 82 -1.54 -17.32 4.71
CA ASN A 82 -0.75 -18.21 5.54
C ASN A 82 -1.39 -18.43 6.92
N GLU A 83 -1.90 -17.37 7.56
CA GLU A 83 -2.68 -17.47 8.80
C GLU A 83 -3.92 -18.36 8.61
N PHE A 84 -4.68 -18.16 7.53
CA PHE A 84 -5.85 -18.96 7.19
C PHE A 84 -5.50 -20.44 7.05
N ARG A 85 -4.43 -20.74 6.30
CA ARG A 85 -3.97 -22.12 6.08
C ARG A 85 -3.59 -22.81 7.38
N GLN A 86 -2.88 -22.12 8.26
CA GLN A 86 -2.48 -22.66 9.58
C GLN A 86 -3.69 -22.98 10.44
N ILE A 87 -4.65 -22.07 10.55
CA ILE A 87 -5.87 -22.29 11.34
C ILE A 87 -6.69 -23.44 10.74
N ARG A 88 -6.77 -23.51 9.42
CA ARG A 88 -7.47 -24.61 8.72
C ARG A 88 -6.80 -25.96 8.97
N GLU A 89 -5.48 -26.05 8.90
CA GLU A 89 -4.71 -27.28 9.20
C GLU A 89 -4.92 -27.73 10.65
N GLN A 90 -4.95 -26.79 11.60
CA GLN A 90 -5.27 -27.08 13.00
C GLN A 90 -6.72 -27.59 13.15
N ALA A 91 -7.68 -26.93 12.49
CA ALA A 91 -9.09 -27.32 12.53
C ALA A 91 -9.35 -28.70 11.90
N TYR A 92 -8.58 -29.11 10.88
CA TYR A 92 -8.67 -30.46 10.30
C TYR A 92 -8.34 -31.56 11.32
N THR A 93 -7.45 -31.29 12.29
CA THR A 93 -7.08 -32.29 13.30
C THR A 93 -8.07 -32.35 14.46
N CYS A 94 -8.61 -31.21 14.90
CA CYS A 94 -9.70 -31.14 15.86
C CYS A 94 -10.38 -29.76 15.82
N ILE A 95 -11.69 -29.74 15.59
CA ILE A 95 -12.47 -28.49 15.65
C ILE A 95 -12.74 -28.16 17.11
N THR A 96 -12.22 -27.02 17.57
CA THR A 96 -12.44 -26.52 18.93
C THR A 96 -13.14 -25.16 18.88
N LEU A 97 -13.73 -24.73 19.99
CA LEU A 97 -14.26 -23.37 20.11
C LEU A 97 -13.17 -22.29 19.87
N GLY A 98 -11.91 -22.62 20.21
CA GLY A 98 -10.75 -21.77 19.95
C GLY A 98 -10.52 -21.54 18.45
N SER A 99 -10.52 -22.60 17.65
CA SER A 99 -10.31 -22.48 16.19
C SER A 99 -11.43 -21.72 15.50
N LEU A 100 -12.69 -21.87 15.95
CA LEU A 100 -13.81 -21.06 15.45
C LEU A 100 -13.65 -19.57 15.78
N ARG A 101 -13.16 -19.26 16.99
CA ARG A 101 -12.88 -17.87 17.39
C ARG A 101 -11.75 -17.27 16.58
N GLU A 102 -10.68 -18.01 16.33
CA GLU A 102 -9.55 -17.58 15.50
C GLU A 102 -9.97 -17.33 14.05
N LEU A 103 -10.80 -18.20 13.47
CA LEU A 103 -11.39 -17.97 12.15
C LEU A 103 -12.25 -16.70 12.10
N ALA A 104 -13.07 -16.45 13.13
CA ALA A 104 -13.88 -15.24 13.20
C ALA A 104 -13.02 -13.97 13.27
N LEU A 105 -11.96 -13.98 14.08
CA LEU A 105 -11.00 -12.88 14.15
C LEU A 105 -10.25 -12.68 12.83
N LEU A 106 -9.88 -13.76 12.16
CA LEU A 106 -9.23 -13.70 10.85
C LEU A 106 -10.17 -13.10 9.80
N LYS A 107 -11.45 -13.49 9.78
CA LYS A 107 -12.46 -12.88 8.91
C LYS A 107 -12.56 -11.37 9.13
N GLU A 108 -12.62 -10.93 10.38
CA GLU A 108 -12.65 -9.50 10.71
C GLU A 108 -11.40 -8.76 10.19
N LYS A 109 -10.22 -9.38 10.28
CA LYS A 109 -8.98 -8.82 9.71
C LYS A 109 -9.06 -8.72 8.18
N VAL A 110 -9.53 -9.77 7.51
CA VAL A 110 -9.69 -9.80 6.04
C VAL A 110 -10.67 -8.72 5.60
N ASP A 111 -11.83 -8.58 6.26
CA ASP A 111 -12.83 -7.56 5.96
C ASP A 111 -12.28 -6.14 6.11
N LYS A 112 -11.54 -5.88 7.20
CA LYS A 112 -10.86 -4.59 7.41
C LYS A 112 -9.85 -4.31 6.31
N TYR A 113 -9.12 -5.34 5.87
CA TYR A 113 -8.10 -5.19 4.85
C TYR A 113 -8.68 -4.96 3.46
N LYS A 114 -9.75 -5.69 3.12
CA LYS A 114 -10.52 -5.51 1.90
C LYS A 114 -11.00 -4.07 1.76
N ARG A 115 -11.63 -3.52 2.80
CA ARG A 115 -12.06 -2.11 2.81
C ARG A 115 -10.90 -1.14 2.57
N HIS A 116 -9.72 -1.42 3.09
CA HIS A 116 -8.56 -0.56 2.87
C HIS A 116 -8.08 -0.61 1.41
N ALA A 117 -8.07 -1.78 0.79
CA ALA A 117 -7.76 -1.94 -0.63
C ALA A 117 -8.83 -1.26 -1.52
N ASP A 118 -10.11 -1.39 -1.15
CA ASP A 118 -11.23 -0.72 -1.83
C ASP A 118 -11.05 0.80 -1.81
N LEU A 119 -10.85 1.39 -0.62
CA LEU A 119 -10.61 2.83 -0.47
C LEU A 119 -9.38 3.33 -1.23
N SER A 120 -8.30 2.53 -1.25
CA SER A 120 -7.07 2.90 -1.98
C SER A 120 -7.32 2.93 -3.48
N HIS A 121 -8.08 1.97 -4.01
CA HIS A 121 -8.45 1.92 -5.41
C HIS A 121 -9.46 3.00 -5.80
N GLU A 122 -10.47 3.24 -4.96
CA GLU A 122 -11.47 4.30 -5.15
C GLU A 122 -10.82 5.69 -5.22
N ALA A 123 -9.82 5.97 -4.37
CA ALA A 123 -9.10 7.24 -4.41
C ALA A 123 -8.36 7.47 -5.75
N ILE A 124 -7.81 6.42 -6.38
CA ILE A 124 -7.17 6.54 -7.70
C ILE A 124 -8.23 6.80 -8.78
N LEU A 125 -9.36 6.10 -8.71
CA LEU A 125 -10.48 6.32 -9.64
C LEU A 125 -11.07 7.73 -9.52
N GLU A 126 -11.12 8.29 -8.31
CA GLU A 126 -11.58 9.65 -8.07
C GLU A 126 -10.70 10.67 -8.81
N VAL A 127 -9.37 10.53 -8.76
CA VAL A 127 -8.45 11.39 -9.51
C VAL A 127 -8.61 11.19 -11.02
N LEU A 128 -8.72 9.94 -11.49
CA LEU A 128 -8.93 9.62 -12.91
C LEU A 128 -10.24 10.22 -13.46
N ALA A 129 -11.26 10.41 -12.63
CA ALA A 129 -12.53 11.00 -13.03
C ALA A 129 -12.46 12.53 -13.23
N HIS A 130 -11.40 13.19 -12.74
CA HIS A 130 -11.27 14.65 -12.74
C HIS A 130 -10.01 15.09 -13.47
N ASN A 131 -10.16 15.53 -14.72
CA ASN A 131 -9.05 16.03 -15.55
C ASN A 131 -8.27 17.16 -14.87
N GLU A 132 -8.95 18.02 -14.11
CA GLU A 132 -8.30 19.12 -13.37
C GLU A 132 -7.31 18.61 -12.31
N ASP A 133 -7.67 17.54 -11.58
CA ASP A 133 -6.80 16.92 -10.59
C ASP A 133 -5.59 16.28 -11.26
N MET A 134 -5.81 15.58 -12.39
CA MET A 134 -4.73 14.98 -13.19
C MET A 134 -3.75 16.04 -13.72
N ILE A 135 -4.24 17.16 -14.24
CA ILE A 135 -3.37 18.26 -14.67
C ILE A 135 -2.63 18.88 -13.48
N GLY A 136 -3.30 19.02 -12.33
CA GLY A 136 -2.71 19.52 -11.08
C GLY A 136 -1.56 18.66 -10.55
N MET A 137 -1.41 17.41 -11.03
CA MET A 137 -0.29 16.55 -10.66
C MET A 137 1.02 16.90 -11.36
N TYR A 138 1.02 17.70 -12.43
CA TYR A 138 2.25 18.19 -13.07
C TYR A 138 2.81 19.38 -12.29
N LEU A 139 3.83 19.13 -11.47
CA LEU A 139 4.42 20.12 -10.55
C LEU A 139 5.67 20.78 -11.12
N THR A 140 6.40 20.10 -12.01
CA THR A 140 7.66 20.61 -12.57
C THR A 140 7.42 21.47 -13.82
N ASP A 141 6.23 21.36 -14.43
CA ASP A 141 5.86 22.11 -15.61
C ASP A 141 5.12 23.41 -15.25
N ASN A 142 5.73 24.56 -15.54
CA ASN A 142 5.13 25.87 -15.30
C ASN A 142 4.21 26.33 -16.45
N ARG A 143 4.00 25.50 -17.49
CA ARG A 143 3.09 25.82 -18.59
C ARG A 143 1.65 25.69 -18.13
N LYS A 144 0.79 26.57 -18.66
CA LYS A 144 -0.67 26.36 -18.59
C LYS A 144 -1.00 25.21 -19.55
N ARG A 145 -1.07 23.99 -19.01
CA ARG A 145 -1.53 22.82 -19.76
C ARG A 145 -3.01 22.95 -20.06
N ASP A 146 -3.41 22.43 -21.22
CA ASP A 146 -4.83 22.27 -21.53
C ASP A 146 -5.41 21.15 -20.65
N ILE A 147 -6.70 21.22 -20.35
CA ILE A 147 -7.42 20.21 -19.56
C ILE A 147 -7.44 18.86 -20.30
N ALA A 148 -7.14 18.81 -21.60
CA ALA A 148 -6.99 17.58 -22.37
C ALA A 148 -5.55 17.00 -22.37
N ASP A 149 -4.55 17.72 -21.85
CA ASP A 149 -3.13 17.31 -21.88
C ASP A 149 -2.72 16.51 -20.62
N HIS A 150 -3.53 15.50 -20.26
CA HIS A 150 -3.31 14.59 -19.12
C HIS A 150 -3.01 13.13 -19.51
N THR A 151 -2.83 12.83 -20.80
CA THR A 151 -2.72 11.44 -21.28
C THR A 151 -1.64 10.62 -20.56
N GLN A 152 -0.49 11.23 -20.25
CA GLN A 152 0.59 10.50 -19.60
C GLN A 152 0.27 10.13 -18.14
N VAL A 153 -0.30 11.05 -17.36
CA VAL A 153 -0.71 10.74 -15.97
C VAL A 153 -1.91 9.80 -15.94
N GLU A 154 -2.84 9.94 -16.88
CA GLU A 154 -3.99 9.03 -17.05
C GLU A 154 -3.52 7.60 -17.28
N LEU A 155 -2.64 7.36 -18.27
CA LEU A 155 -2.08 6.03 -18.55
C LEU A 155 -1.35 5.43 -17.33
N LEU A 156 -0.63 6.25 -16.56
CA LEU A 156 0.03 5.82 -15.33
C LEU A 156 -0.99 5.38 -14.28
N LEU A 157 -1.99 6.21 -14.01
CA LEU A 157 -3.02 5.91 -13.00
C LEU A 157 -3.90 4.73 -13.42
N GLU A 158 -4.20 4.56 -14.70
CA GLU A 158 -4.89 3.38 -15.24
C GLU A 158 -4.08 2.09 -15.01
N ALA A 159 -2.77 2.14 -15.28
CA ALA A 159 -1.88 1.01 -15.03
C ALA A 159 -1.83 0.64 -13.54
N CYS A 160 -1.65 1.63 -12.66
CA CYS A 160 -1.69 1.42 -11.20
C CYS A 160 -3.06 0.92 -10.72
N THR A 161 -4.16 1.42 -11.27
CA THR A 161 -5.52 0.97 -10.94
C THR A 161 -5.70 -0.50 -11.29
N LYS A 162 -5.19 -0.92 -12.45
CA LYS A 162 -5.24 -2.32 -12.88
C LYS A 162 -4.48 -3.23 -11.91
N GLU A 163 -3.25 -2.86 -11.55
CA GLU A 163 -2.45 -3.60 -10.57
C GLU A 163 -3.18 -3.69 -9.22
N MET A 164 -3.67 -2.56 -8.71
CA MET A 164 -4.45 -2.50 -7.47
C MET A 164 -5.71 -3.37 -7.52
N ALA A 165 -6.38 -3.45 -8.67
CA ALA A 165 -7.54 -4.31 -8.86
C ALA A 165 -7.18 -5.81 -8.82
N GLU A 166 -6.01 -6.20 -9.31
CA GLU A 166 -5.50 -7.58 -9.21
C GLU A 166 -5.22 -7.97 -7.75
N VAL A 167 -4.62 -7.07 -6.97
CA VAL A 167 -4.41 -7.28 -5.54
C VAL A 167 -5.75 -7.36 -4.79
N ARG A 168 -6.71 -6.48 -5.12
CA ARG A 168 -8.06 -6.52 -4.53
C ARG A 168 -8.78 -7.84 -4.83
N ARG A 169 -8.68 -8.36 -6.05
CA ARG A 169 -9.25 -9.68 -6.41
C ARG A 169 -8.68 -10.78 -5.53
N SER A 170 -7.34 -10.80 -5.36
CA SER A 170 -6.66 -11.77 -4.48
C SER A 170 -7.14 -11.70 -3.02
N ILE A 171 -7.48 -10.52 -2.53
CA ILE A 171 -8.09 -10.35 -1.19
C ILE A 171 -9.54 -10.82 -1.17
N SER A 172 -10.30 -10.58 -2.24
CA SER A 172 -11.70 -11.02 -2.30
C SER A 172 -11.82 -12.53 -2.35
N ASP A 173 -10.85 -13.24 -2.93
CA ASP A 173 -10.80 -14.70 -2.96
C ASP A 173 -10.62 -15.33 -1.56
N LEU A 174 -10.21 -14.53 -0.56
CA LEU A 174 -10.10 -14.93 0.84
C LEU A 174 -11.39 -14.79 1.65
N SER A 175 -12.36 -14.00 1.16
CA SER A 175 -13.60 -13.64 1.87
C SER A 175 -14.70 -14.66 1.65
#